data_AF-A0A5K0YZE0-F1
#
_entry.id   AF-A0A5K0YZE0-F1
#
_cell.length_a   1.000
_cell.length_b   1.000
_cell.length_c   1.000
_cell.angle_alpha   90.00
_cell.angle_beta   90.00
_cell.angle_gamma   90.00
#
_symmetry.space_group_name_H-M   'P 1'
#
loop_
_entity.id
_entity.type
_entity.pdbx_description
1 polymer ?
#
loop_
_entity_poly.entity_id
_entity_poly.type
_entity_poly.pdbx_seq_one_letter_code
_entity_poly.pdbx_strand_id
1 'polypeptide(L)' 'ETKMRVAVIGGGVSGLVSAYILAKAGVHVVLYEKKLTWVAMLRPSMSM' A
#
# COMPACT_ATOMS: atom_id res chain seq x y z
N GLU A 1 -11.77 -18.11 -13.53
CA GLU A 1 -12.36 -16.81 -13.15
C GLU A 1 -11.24 -15.88 -12.70
N THR A 2 -11.04 -14.77 -13.40
CA THR A 2 -9.94 -13.83 -13.10
C THR A 2 -10.48 -12.75 -12.17
N LYS A 3 -10.34 -12.96 -10.85
CA LYS A 3 -10.81 -11.99 -9.86
C LYS A 3 -9.94 -10.74 -9.91
N MET A 4 -10.52 -9.58 -10.22
CA MET A 4 -9.81 -8.30 -10.24
C MET A 4 -9.30 -7.96 -8.83
N ARG A 5 -7.99 -7.71 -8.71
CA ARG A 5 -7.30 -7.38 -7.46
C ARG A 5 -6.56 -6.07 -7.65
N VAL A 6 -6.70 -5.16 -6.69
CA VAL A 6 -6.08 -3.83 -6.74
C VAL A 6 -5.15 -3.66 -5.54
N ALA A 7 -3.95 -3.14 -5.79
CA ALA A 7 -3.02 -2.72 -4.76
C ALA A 7 -2.96 -1.20 -4.72
N VAL A 8 -3.09 -0.60 -3.53
CA VAL A 8 -2.92 0.83 -3.30
C VAL A 8 -1.64 1.04 -2.52
N ILE A 9 -0.73 1.88 -3.00
CA ILE A 9 0.57 2.13 -2.38
C ILE A 9 0.59 3.56 -1.85
N GLY A 10 0.80 3.71 -0.55
CA GLY A 10 0.77 4.98 0.17
C GLY A 10 -0.51 5.14 1.01
N GLY A 11 -0.33 5.31 2.31
CA GLY A 11 -1.38 5.46 3.32
C GLY A 11 -1.82 6.90 3.58
N GLY A 12 -1.46 7.83 2.69
CA GLY A 12 -1.94 9.22 2.74
C GLY A 12 -3.45 9.33 2.47
N VAL A 13 -3.99 10.54 2.60
CA VAL A 13 -5.43 10.83 2.42
C VAL A 13 -5.95 10.33 1.07
N SER A 14 -5.19 10.57 -0.01
CA SER A 14 -5.54 10.12 -1.36
C SER A 14 -5.61 8.59 -1.46
N GLY A 15 -4.62 7.87 -0.91
CA GLY A 15 -4.58 6.41 -0.93
C GLY A 15 -5.74 5.78 -0.15
N LEU A 16 -6.06 6.32 1.01
CA LEU A 16 -7.20 5.87 1.82
C LEU A 16 -8.55 6.11 1.11
N VAL A 17 -8.74 7.29 0.51
CA VAL A 17 -9.98 7.60 -0.23
C VAL A 17 -10.13 6.69 -1.45
N SER A 18 -9.06 6.45 -2.21
CA SER A 18 -9.09 5.52 -3.34
C SER A 18 -9.42 4.09 -2.90
N ALA A 19 -8.77 3.59 -1.85
CA ALA A 19 -9.04 2.26 -1.31
C ALA A 19 -10.49 2.13 -0.81
N TYR A 20 -11.02 3.17 -0.15
CA TYR A 20 -12.39 3.21 0.36
C TYR A 20 -13.43 3.12 -0.75
N ILE A 21 -13.29 3.92 -1.82
CA ILE A 21 -14.21 3.90 -2.96
C ILE A 21 -14.19 2.53 -3.65
N LEU A 22 -12.99 1.96 -3.87
CA LEU A 22 -12.83 0.65 -4.51
C LEU A 22 -13.40 -0.49 -3.66
N ALA A 23 -13.21 -0.44 -2.34
CA ALA A 23 -13.80 -1.42 -1.41
C ALA A 23 -15.33 -1.34 -1.42
N LYS A 24 -15.89 -0.12 -1.43
CA LYS A 24 -17.36 0.10 -1.53
C LYS A 24 -17.94 -0.42 -2.84
N ALA A 25 -17.16 -0.44 -3.92
CA ALA A 25 -17.53 -1.03 -5.21
C ALA A 25 -17.39 -2.58 -5.25
N GLY A 26 -17.03 -3.23 -4.14
CA GLY A 26 -16.88 -4.69 -4.06
C GLY A 26 -15.56 -5.22 -4.63
N VAL A 27 -14.60 -4.33 -4.90
CA VAL A 27 -13.27 -4.73 -5.41
C VAL A 27 -12.39 -5.21 -4.27
N HIS A 28 -11.63 -6.27 -4.52
CA HIS A 28 -10.66 -6.77 -3.54
C HIS A 28 -9.38 -5.90 -3.57
N VAL A 29 -9.24 -5.05 -2.57
CA VAL A 29 -8.16 -4.05 -2.46
C VAL A 29 -7.20 -4.41 -1.34
N VAL A 30 -5.89 -4.24 -1.58
CA VAL A 30 -4.85 -4.32 -0.55
C VAL A 30 -4.13 -2.97 -0.48
N LEU A 31 -4.11 -2.35 0.70
CA LEU A 31 -3.39 -1.09 0.96
C LEU A 31 -2.01 -1.40 1.54
N TYR A 32 -0.96 -0.92 0.89
CA TYR A 32 0.41 -0.98 1.35
C TYR A 32 0.84 0.40 1.80
N GLU A 33 1.29 0.50 3.04
CA GLU A 33 1.93 1.71 3.56
C GLU A 33 3.37 1.43 3.96
N LYS A 34 4.26 2.39 3.67
CA LYS A 34 5.65 2.28 4.12
C LYS A 34 5.70 2.40 5.63
N LYS A 35 5.98 1.28 6.32
CA LYS A 35 6.25 1.31 7.74
C LYS A 35 7.64 1.93 7.98
N LEU A 36 7.68 3.12 8.57
CA LEU A 36 8.92 3.64 9.16
C LEU A 36 9.27 2.78 10.37
N THR A 37 10.16 1.82 10.18
CA THR A 37 10.79 1.09 11.28
C THR A 37 12.21 1.59 11.44
N TRP A 38 12.66 1.74 12.69
CA TRP A 38 14.04 2.14 13.02
C TRP A 38 15.09 1.26 12.32
N VAL A 39 14.78 -0.04 12.15
CA VAL A 39 15.60 -1.00 11.40
C VAL A 39 15.79 -0.60 9.93
N ALA A 40 14.82 0.05 9.29
CA ALA A 40 14.94 0.51 7.91
C ALA A 40 15.82 1.77 7.77
N MET A 41 15.91 2.60 8.82
CA MET A 41 16.76 3.80 8.87
C MET A 41 18.22 3.46 9.14
N LEU A 42 18.47 2.42 9.94
CA LEU A 42 19.81 2.01 10.39
C LEU A 42 20.54 1.08 9.41
N ARG A 43 20.00 0.81 8.21
CA ARG A 43 20.75 0.16 7.14
C ARG A 43 21.42 1.22 6.27
N PRO A 44 22.72 1.55 6.47
CA PRO A 44 23.45 2.26 5.44
C PRO A 44 23.43 1.39 4.19
N SER A 45 23.13 2.03 3.05
CA SER A 45 23.29 1.52 1.68
C SER A 45 24.23 0.33 1.64
N MET A 46 23.67 -0.87 1.46
CA MET A 46 24.46 -2.02 1.04
C MET A 46 24.82 -1.72 -0.41
N SER A 47 25.91 -0.97 -0.59
CA SER A 47 26.58 -0.80 -1.87
C SER A 47 26.95 -2.19 -2.34
N MET A 48 26.33 -2.61 -3.44
CA MET A 48 26.77 -3.75 -4.22
C MET A 48 28.08 -3.42 -4.93
#